data_AF-A0A074ZSP2-F1
#
_entry.id   AF-A0A074ZSP2-F1
#
_cell.length_a   1.000
_cell.length_b   1.000
_cell.length_c   1.000
_cell.angle_alpha   90.00
_cell.angle_beta   90.00
_cell.angle_gamma   90.00
#
_symmetry.space_group_name_H-M   'P 1'
#
loop_
_entity.id
_entity.type
_entity.pdbx_description
1 polymer ?
#
loop_
_entity_poly.entity_id
_entity_poly.type
_entity_poly.pdbx_seq_one_letter_code
_entity_poly.pdbx_strand_id
1 'polypeptide(L)'
;SRDSAVVSVKITPCNILPCVLLKGKPYAIEIKFTASAYIRGEDALLEVVYDGVIKSLPIRGSLICGHLDPPCPIRPGGTYKYSYTTAISHGLP
;
A
#
# COMPACT_ATOMS: atom_id res chain seq x y z
N SER A 1 9.93 -6.65 8.49
CA SER A 1 11.00 -5.66 8.76
C SER A 1 11.05 -5.40 10.26
N ARG A 2 12.22 -5.11 10.84
CA ARG A 2 12.35 -4.65 12.25
C ARG A 2 12.33 -3.13 12.39
N ASP A 3 12.39 -2.43 11.25
CA ASP A 3 12.54 -0.97 11.17
C ASP A 3 11.19 -0.24 11.06
N SER A 4 10.09 -0.98 10.89
CA SER A 4 8.74 -0.45 10.86
C SER A 4 7.70 -1.45 11.35
N ALA A 5 6.59 -0.93 11.89
CA ALA A 5 5.45 -1.71 12.35
C ALA A 5 4.14 -1.15 11.78
N VAL A 6 3.31 -2.01 11.19
CA VAL A 6 2.00 -1.61 10.66
C VAL A 6 1.05 -1.38 11.82
N VAL A 7 0.41 -0.21 11.82
CA VAL A 7 -0.62 0.20 12.80
C VAL A 7 -2.00 -0.13 12.27
N SER A 8 -2.28 0.17 10.99
CA SER A 8 -3.57 -0.13 10.39
C SER A 8 -3.49 -0.20 8.87
N VAL A 9 -4.40 -0.97 8.28
CA VAL A 9 -4.63 -1.03 6.83
C VAL A 9 -6.09 -0.70 6.56
N LYS A 10 -6.33 0.18 5.60
CA LYS A 10 -7.68 0.52 5.14
C LYS A 10 -7.74 0.40 3.62
N ILE A 11 -8.80 -0.22 3.13
CA ILE A 11 -9.09 -0.33 1.70
C ILE A 11 -10.40 0.41 1.44
N THR A 12 -10.46 1.25 0.41
CA THR A 12 -11.66 2.02 0.06
C THR A 12 -11.97 1.88 -1.44
N PRO A 13 -13.21 1.53 -1.84
CA PRO A 13 -14.33 1.15 -0.99
C PRO A 13 -14.15 -0.25 -0.41
N CYS A 14 -14.47 -0.43 0.88
CA CYS A 14 -14.62 -1.75 1.50
C CYS A 14 -15.68 -1.65 2.61
N ASN A 15 -16.91 -2.02 2.26
CA ASN A 15 -18.06 -1.91 3.15
C ASN A 15 -18.38 -3.23 3.88
N ILE A 16 -17.82 -4.34 3.40
CA ILE A 16 -18.01 -5.70 3.92
C ILE A 16 -16.67 -6.44 3.90
N LEU A 17 -16.51 -7.41 4.81
CA LEU A 17 -15.36 -8.30 4.84
C LEU A 17 -15.79 -9.71 4.39
N PRO A 18 -15.08 -10.35 3.43
CA PRO A 18 -13.91 -9.84 2.70
C PRO A 18 -14.25 -8.65 1.76
N CYS A 19 -13.29 -7.75 1.55
CA CYS A 19 -13.47 -6.60 0.67
C CYS A 19 -13.76 -7.05 -0.77
N VAL A 20 -14.81 -6.52 -1.37
CA VAL A 20 -15.13 -6.75 -2.80
C VAL A 20 -14.64 -5.57 -3.62
N LEU A 21 -13.64 -5.82 -4.46
CA LEU A 21 -13.07 -4.84 -5.39
C LEU A 21 -13.56 -5.15 -6.80
N LEU A 22 -14.04 -4.12 -7.51
CA LEU A 22 -14.59 -4.26 -8.86
C LEU A 22 -13.52 -3.97 -9.91
N LYS A 23 -13.42 -4.84 -10.93
CA LYS A 23 -12.51 -4.66 -12.08
C LYS A 23 -12.79 -3.32 -12.77
N GLY A 24 -11.73 -2.61 -13.14
CA GLY A 24 -11.80 -1.29 -13.76
C GLY A 24 -12.27 -0.16 -12.85
N LYS A 25 -12.66 -0.45 -11.60
CA LYS A 25 -13.02 0.58 -10.62
C LYS A 25 -11.81 0.93 -9.75
N PRO A 26 -11.61 2.22 -9.45
CA PRO A 26 -10.53 2.62 -8.57
C PRO A 26 -10.80 2.13 -7.14
N TYR A 27 -9.74 1.71 -6.49
CA TYR A 27 -9.69 1.45 -5.06
C TYR A 27 -8.44 2.11 -4.47
N ALA A 28 -8.53 2.54 -3.23
CA ALA A 28 -7.45 3.14 -2.47
C ALA A 28 -7.01 2.20 -1.36
N ILE A 29 -5.70 2.07 -1.19
CA ILE A 29 -5.06 1.42 -0.05
C ILE A 29 -4.43 2.53 0.79
N GLU A 30 -4.74 2.53 2.09
CA GLU A 30 -4.06 3.35 3.08
C GLU A 30 -3.39 2.45 4.12
N ILE A 31 -2.09 2.63 4.32
CA ILE A 31 -1.30 1.89 5.31
C ILE A 31 -0.73 2.91 6.29
N LYS A 32 -1.11 2.79 7.55
CA LYS A 32 -0.49 3.53 8.64
C LYS A 32 0.56 2.66 9.30
N PHE A 33 1.77 3.17 9.48
CA PHE A 33 2.86 2.46 10.12
C PHE A 33 3.71 3.41 10.97
N THR A 34 4.43 2.85 11.94
CA THR A 34 5.47 3.55 12.68
C THR A 34 6.84 3.09 12.22
N ALA A 35 7.82 3.98 12.26
CA ALA A 35 9.21 3.65 11.95
C ALA A 35 10.05 3.65 13.23
N SER A 36 10.91 2.64 13.39
CA SER A 36 11.89 2.52 14.47
C SER A 36 13.32 2.83 13.99
N ALA A 37 13.55 2.95 12.68
CA ALA A 37 14.82 3.34 12.08
C ALA A 37 14.64 4.37 10.96
N TYR A 38 15.76 4.84 10.42
CA TYR A 38 15.77 5.65 9.19
C TYR A 38 15.53 4.74 7.99
N ILE A 39 14.48 5.02 7.21
CA ILE A 39 14.12 4.23 6.03
C ILE A 39 14.20 5.12 4.79
N ARG A 40 14.96 4.67 3.79
CA ARG A 40 14.89 5.24 2.43
C ARG A 40 13.70 4.61 1.72
N GLY A 41 12.84 5.42 1.11
CA GLY A 41 11.73 4.89 0.32
C GLY A 41 12.28 4.10 -0.87
N GLU A 42 12.23 2.77 -0.79
CA GLU A 42 12.61 1.85 -1.86
C GLU A 42 11.37 1.39 -2.63
N ASP A 43 11.53 0.53 -3.65
CA ASP A 43 10.41 -0.06 -4.37
C ASP A 43 9.52 -0.89 -3.42
N ALA A 44 8.22 -0.85 -3.65
CA ALA A 44 7.24 -1.70 -2.97
C ALA A 44 6.58 -2.65 -3.97
N LEU A 45 6.18 -3.80 -3.48
CA LEU A 45 5.44 -4.80 -4.25
C LEU A 45 4.06 -4.97 -3.62
N LEU A 46 3.01 -4.71 -4.39
CA LEU A 46 1.65 -5.08 -4.00
C LEU A 46 1.32 -6.42 -4.66
N GLU A 47 1.09 -7.46 -3.87
CA GLU A 47 0.67 -8.75 -4.37
C GLU A 47 -0.84 -8.92 -4.21
N VAL A 48 -1.51 -9.23 -5.31
CA VAL A 48 -2.94 -9.52 -5.36
C VAL A 48 -3.08 -11.03 -5.56
N VAL A 49 -3.73 -11.70 -4.60
CA VAL A 49 -4.03 -13.13 -4.69
C VAL A 49 -5.51 -13.30 -5.04
N TYR A 50 -5.78 -13.95 -6.17
CA TYR A 50 -7.14 -14.24 -6.64
C TYR A 50 -7.19 -15.67 -7.18
N ASP A 51 -8.04 -16.51 -6.58
CA ASP A 51 -8.23 -17.92 -6.99
C ASP A 51 -6.92 -18.71 -7.16
N GLY A 52 -5.98 -18.50 -6.22
CA GLY A 52 -4.63 -19.12 -6.27
C GLY A 52 -3.64 -18.44 -7.24
N VAL A 53 -4.06 -17.47 -8.03
CA VAL A 53 -3.19 -16.67 -8.91
C VAL A 53 -2.65 -15.47 -8.15
N ILE A 54 -1.32 -15.35 -8.10
CA ILE A 54 -0.64 -14.17 -7.54
C ILE A 54 -0.29 -13.21 -8.69
N LYS A 55 -0.74 -11.97 -8.59
CA LYS A 55 -0.35 -10.88 -9.48
C LYS A 55 0.36 -9.80 -8.70
N SER A 56 1.60 -9.51 -9.09
CA SER A 56 2.39 -8.44 -8.50
C SER A 56 2.18 -7.14 -9.26
N LEU A 57 1.79 -6.08 -8.55
CA LEU A 57 1.75 -4.72 -9.04
C LEU A 57 2.96 -3.98 -8.43
N PRO A 58 4.02 -3.72 -9.21
CA PRO A 58 5.19 -3.01 -8.72
C PRO A 58 4.84 -1.54 -8.49
N ILE A 59 5.18 -1.03 -7.31
CA ILE A 59 5.04 0.37 -6.91
C ILE A 59 6.46 0.93 -6.78
N ARG A 60 6.86 1.79 -7.71
CA ARG A 60 8.23 2.35 -7.71
C ARG A 60 8.47 3.22 -6.46
N GLY A 61 9.67 3.13 -5.88
CA GLY A 61 10.06 3.80 -4.64
C GLY A 61 10.05 5.33 -4.74
N SER A 62 10.35 5.88 -5.93
CA SER A 62 10.20 7.32 -6.19
C SER A 62 8.77 7.81 -6.04
N LEU A 63 7.78 6.94 -6.29
CA LEU A 63 6.37 7.24 -6.08
C LEU A 63 6.00 7.11 -4.59
N ILE A 64 6.66 6.22 -3.83
CA ILE A 64 6.33 6.00 -2.42
C ILE A 64 6.46 7.28 -1.60
N CYS A 65 7.55 8.03 -1.76
CA CYS A 65 7.72 9.29 -1.04
C CYS A 65 6.66 10.35 -1.39
N GLY A 66 6.11 10.32 -2.61
CA GLY A 66 5.01 11.18 -3.02
C GLY A 66 3.63 10.74 -2.50
N HIS A 67 3.54 9.49 -2.02
CA HIS A 67 2.33 8.89 -1.46
C HIS A 67 2.39 8.77 0.07
N LEU A 68 3.45 9.29 0.70
CA LEU A 68 3.64 9.27 2.16
C LEU A 68 3.30 10.62 2.80
N ASP A 69 2.61 10.54 3.93
CA ASP A 69 2.34 11.66 4.82
C ASP A 69 2.76 11.29 6.26
N PRO A 70 3.75 11.97 6.87
CA PRO A 70 4.56 13.03 6.27
C PRO A 70 5.50 12.49 5.17
N PRO A 71 5.97 13.35 4.26
CA PRO A 71 6.85 12.92 3.17
C PRO A 71 8.22 12.48 3.70
N CYS A 72 8.97 11.80 2.83
CA CYS A 72 10.35 11.36 3.11
C CYS A 72 11.28 12.52 3.54
N PRO A 73 12.35 12.23 4.30
CA PRO A 73 12.78 10.89 4.74
C PRO A 73 11.94 10.33 5.90
N ILE A 74 11.79 9.01 5.94
CA ILE A 74 11.14 8.30 7.05
C ILE A 74 12.14 8.22 8.21
N ARG A 75 11.78 8.76 9.37
CA ARG A 75 12.63 8.91 10.55
C ARG A 75 12.12 8.03 11.71
N PRO A 76 13.03 7.56 12.58
CA PRO A 76 12.66 6.80 13.76
C PRO A 76 11.73 7.59 14.68
N GLY A 77 10.76 6.91 15.28
CA GLY A 77 9.71 7.49 16.13
C GLY A 77 8.55 8.13 15.34
N GLY A 78 8.67 8.28 14.02
CA GLY A 78 7.62 8.86 13.19
C GLY A 78 6.48 7.89 12.91
N THR A 79 5.27 8.45 12.77
CA THR A 79 4.10 7.74 12.26
C THR A 79 3.78 8.25 10.86
N TYR A 80 3.64 7.33 9.92
CA TYR A 80 3.49 7.63 8.51
C TYR A 80 2.23 6.98 7.96
N LYS A 81 1.60 7.64 7.00
CA LYS A 81 0.47 7.13 6.22
C LYS A 81 0.89 7.07 4.76
N TYR A 82 0.89 5.87 4.20
CA TYR A 82 1.00 5.63 2.77
C TYR A 82 -0.40 5.56 2.17
N SER A 83 -0.67 6.31 1.10
CA SER A 83 -1.96 6.30 0.40
C SER A 83 -1.76 6.14 -1.11
N TYR A 84 -2.31 5.08 -1.68
CA TYR A 84 -2.20 4.77 -3.12
C TYR A 84 -3.53 4.34 -3.70
N THR A 85 -3.88 4.94 -4.84
CA THR A 85 -5.12 4.64 -5.57
C THR A 85 -4.77 3.99 -6.90
N THR A 86 -5.38 2.85 -7.17
CA THR A 86 -5.20 2.12 -8.43
C THR A 86 -6.48 1.39 -8.82
N ALA A 87 -6.50 0.72 -9.97
CA ALA A 87 -7.64 -0.06 -10.44
C ALA A 87 -7.19 -1.47 -10.82
N ILE A 88 -8.05 -2.45 -10.53
CA ILE A 88 -7.82 -3.84 -10.95
C ILE A 88 -7.98 -3.89 -12.47
N SER A 89 -6.92 -4.30 -13.18
CA SER A 89 -6.96 -4.43 -14.64
C SER A 89 -8.05 -5.41 -15.09
N HIS A 90 -8.71 -5.09 -16.20
CA HIS A 90 -9.69 -5.99 -16.83
C HIS A 90 -9.06 -7.32 -17.31
N GLY A 91 -7.73 -7.36 -17.48
CA GLY A 91 -7.00 -8.57 -17.87
C GLY A 91 -6.63 -9.50 -16.70
N LEU A 92 -7.10 -9.20 -15.48
CA LEU A 92 -7.13 -10.18 -14.40
C LEU A 92 -8.33 -11.11 -14.64
N PRO A 93 -8.14 -12.45 -14.65
CA PRO A 93 -9.20 -13.44 -14.85
C PRO A 93 -10.43 -13.19 -13.99
#